data_AF-A0A8H3HS72-F1
#
_entry.id   AF-A0A8H3HS72-F1
#
_cell.length_a   1.000
_cell.length_b   1.000
_cell.length_c   1.000
_cell.angle_alpha   90.00
_cell.angle_beta   90.00
_cell.angle_gamma   90.00
#
_symmetry.space_group_name_H-M   'P 1'
#
loop_
_entity.id
_entity.type
_entity.pdbx_description
1 polymer ?
#
loop_
_entity_poly.entity_id
_entity_poly.type
_entity_poly.pdbx_seq_one_letter_code
_entity_poly.pdbx_strand_id
1 'polypeptide(L)'
;MAKNALVLETGIAKIIDFGSTVMNQYSLQFTGGEDTHHYTLRWTAPECLQEGGVSISMPADVYALAMTILEIMTGKVPFGHIQRDAAVCAAIYRKEQPPRPINSISTSSRDGDKLWDLLQLCWQYNPDDRSTASDVELALSGITQDGLRAETEM
;
A
#
# COMPACT_ATOMS: atom_id res chain seq x y z
N MET A 1 -1.80 7.31 8.35
CA MET A 1 -1.35 8.71 8.50
C MET A 1 -1.09 9.23 7.09
N ALA A 2 -1.99 10.02 6.52
CA ALA A 2 -1.70 10.84 5.35
C ALA A 2 -0.85 12.07 5.76
N LYS A 3 0.34 11.83 6.32
CA LYS A 3 1.26 12.90 6.76
C LYS A 3 2.50 13.08 5.88
N ASN A 4 2.70 12.25 4.85
CA ASN A 4 3.97 12.23 4.10
C ASN A 4 3.83 12.37 2.58
N ALA A 5 2.67 12.83 2.08
CA ALA A 5 2.48 13.19 0.68
C ALA A 5 2.07 14.66 0.59
N LEU A 6 2.94 15.52 0.04
CA LEU A 6 2.52 16.84 -0.41
C LEU A 6 2.04 16.71 -1.85
N VAL A 7 0.74 16.93 -2.05
CA VAL A 7 0.19 17.20 -3.37
C VAL A 7 0.48 18.67 -3.65
N LEU A 8 1.46 18.95 -4.50
CA LEU A 8 1.62 20.31 -5.02
C LEU A 8 0.44 20.62 -5.95
N GLU A 9 0.06 21.90 -6.06
CA GLU A 9 -1.07 22.40 -6.86
C GLU A 9 -1.00 22.03 -8.35
N THR A 10 0.11 21.45 -8.79
CA THR A 10 0.35 20.93 -10.15
C THR A 10 -0.07 19.47 -10.37
N GLY A 11 -0.69 18.81 -9.40
CA GLY A 11 -1.13 17.40 -9.52
C GLY A 11 0.00 16.38 -9.41
N ILE A 12 1.22 16.82 -9.03
CA ILE A 12 2.35 15.94 -8.77
C ILE A 12 2.36 15.59 -7.27
N ALA A 13 2.07 14.33 -6.96
CA ALA A 13 2.29 13.78 -5.62
C ALA A 13 3.79 13.53 -5.42
N LYS A 14 4.42 14.27 -4.51
CA LYS A 14 5.80 14.01 -4.07
C LYS A 14 5.75 13.35 -2.68
N ILE A 15 6.22 12.12 -2.59
CA ILE A 15 6.47 11.43 -1.32
C ILE A 15 7.76 12.04 -0.75
N ILE A 16 7.68 12.67 0.42
CA ILE A 16 8.76 13.50 0.98
C ILE A 16 9.30 13.00 2.31
N ASP A 17 8.96 11.78 2.72
CA ASP A 17 9.52 11.24 3.96
C ASP A 17 9.64 9.71 3.88
N PHE A 18 10.81 9.26 3.46
CA PHE A 18 11.34 7.92 3.77
C PHE A 18 11.96 7.97 5.16
N GLY A 19 11.13 8.25 6.17
CA GLY A 19 11.54 8.41 7.56
C GLY A 19 12.27 7.16 8.06
N SER A 20 13.60 7.21 7.97
CA SER A 20 14.51 6.40 8.77
C SER A 20 14.18 6.66 10.23
N THR A 21 13.62 5.67 10.90
CA THR A 21 13.69 5.62 12.37
C THR A 21 13.93 4.19 12.77
N VAL A 22 15.19 3.93 13.10
CA VAL A 22 15.59 2.80 13.95
C VAL A 22 14.80 2.95 15.26
N MET A 23 13.67 2.25 15.39
CA MET A 23 13.02 2.05 16.68
C MET A 23 13.05 0.56 17.03
N ASN A 24 14.15 0.29 17.73
CA ASN A 24 14.51 -0.87 18.49
C ASN A 24 13.37 -1.28 19.46
N GLN A 25 12.40 -2.08 19.02
CA GLN A 25 11.57 -3.02 19.81
C GLN A 25 10.34 -3.49 18.99
N TYR A 26 10.56 -4.37 18.02
CA TYR A 26 9.47 -5.18 17.45
C TYR A 26 9.28 -6.43 18.31
N SER A 27 8.81 -6.26 19.55
CA SER A 27 8.16 -7.35 20.25
C SER A 27 6.67 -7.26 19.94
N LEU A 28 6.14 -8.21 19.19
CA LEU A 28 4.71 -8.44 19.01
C LEU A 28 4.10 -8.86 20.36
N GLN A 29 4.02 -7.93 21.32
CA GLN A 29 3.26 -8.12 22.54
C GLN A 29 1.83 -7.65 22.26
N PHE A 30 0.92 -8.60 22.12
CA PHE A 30 -0.52 -8.38 22.21
C PHE A 30 -0.87 -7.96 23.65
N THR A 31 -0.56 -6.73 24.01
CA THR A 31 -0.99 -6.13 25.28
C THR A 31 -1.67 -4.82 24.97
N GLY A 32 -2.97 -4.77 25.26
CA GLY A 32 -3.79 -3.57 25.12
C GLY A 32 -3.16 -2.41 25.87
N GLY A 33 -2.71 -1.41 25.13
CA GLY A 33 -2.09 -0.19 25.61
C GLY A 33 -2.11 0.85 24.49
N GLU A 34 -2.53 2.06 24.83
CA GLU A 34 -2.97 3.12 23.94
C GLU A 34 -1.89 3.62 22.94
N ASP A 35 -2.35 3.80 21.70
CA ASP A 35 -2.00 4.88 20.77
C ASP A 35 -0.62 4.96 20.07
N THR A 36 0.20 3.91 20.05
CA THR A 36 1.43 3.93 19.21
C THR A 36 1.66 2.69 18.35
N HIS A 37 1.15 1.53 18.76
CA HIS A 37 1.49 0.24 18.13
C HIS A 37 0.51 -0.20 17.01
N HIS A 38 -0.59 0.54 16.80
CA HIS A 38 -1.66 0.19 15.86
C HIS A 38 -1.46 0.76 14.44
N TYR A 39 -0.53 1.70 14.24
CA TYR A 39 -0.67 2.63 13.11
C TYR A 39 -0.09 2.18 11.76
N THR A 40 0.75 1.13 11.69
CA THR A 40 1.40 0.74 10.41
C THR A 40 1.11 -0.70 9.97
N LEU A 41 0.38 -1.51 10.75
CA LEU A 41 0.15 -2.93 10.46
C LEU A 41 -0.42 -3.21 9.06
N ARG A 42 -1.28 -2.31 8.55
CA ARG A 42 -1.92 -2.44 7.24
C ARG A 42 -1.00 -2.14 6.06
N TRP A 43 0.15 -1.51 6.32
CA TRP A 43 1.22 -1.27 5.35
C TRP A 43 2.37 -2.27 5.51
N THR A 44 2.38 -3.05 6.58
CA THR A 44 3.43 -4.02 6.86
C THR A 44 3.31 -5.24 5.94
N ALA A 45 4.42 -5.59 5.29
CA ALA A 45 4.53 -6.77 4.44
C ALA A 45 4.40 -8.08 5.25
N PRO A 46 3.88 -9.18 4.67
CA PRO A 46 3.61 -10.43 5.39
C PRO A 46 4.84 -11.03 6.10
N GLU A 47 6.02 -10.95 5.49
CA GLU A 47 7.30 -11.43 6.05
C GLU A 47 7.73 -10.65 7.29
N CYS A 48 7.32 -9.40 7.43
CA CYS A 48 7.60 -8.56 8.59
C CYS A 48 6.66 -8.86 9.77
N LEU A 49 5.57 -9.60 9.56
CA LEU A 49 4.61 -9.97 10.61
C LEU A 49 4.96 -11.30 11.29
N GLN A 50 5.91 -12.07 10.76
CA GLN A 50 6.33 -13.37 11.29
C GLN A 50 7.17 -13.21 12.57
N GLU A 51 7.11 -14.19 13.47
CA GLU A 51 7.91 -14.18 14.71
C GLU A 51 9.41 -14.13 14.39
N GLY A 52 10.10 -13.11 14.92
CA GLY A 52 11.51 -12.82 14.61
C GLY A 52 11.74 -11.93 13.38
N GLY A 53 10.67 -11.45 12.73
CA GLY A 53 10.71 -10.66 11.52
C GLY A 53 11.28 -9.25 11.72
N VAL A 54 12.59 -9.09 11.51
CA VAL A 54 13.14 -7.84 10.99
C VAL A 54 13.64 -8.13 9.59
N SER A 55 12.80 -7.83 8.60
CA SER A 55 13.15 -7.88 7.19
C SER A 55 12.83 -6.53 6.54
N ILE A 56 13.44 -5.47 7.11
CA ILE A 56 13.60 -4.20 6.39
C ILE A 56 14.32 -4.53 5.09
N SER A 57 13.56 -4.50 4.00
CA SER A 57 14.00 -4.98 2.70
C SER A 57 13.28 -4.18 1.62
N MET A 58 13.93 -4.02 0.48
CA MET A 58 13.35 -3.29 -0.66
C MET A 58 11.97 -3.85 -1.07
N PRO A 59 11.73 -5.18 -1.08
CA PRO A 59 10.40 -5.71 -1.38
C PRO A 59 9.33 -5.36 -0.32
N ALA A 60 9.71 -5.21 0.96
CA ALA A 60 8.80 -4.76 2.01
C ALA A 60 8.41 -3.29 1.80
N ASP A 61 9.36 -2.44 1.39
CA ASP A 61 9.09 -1.04 1.05
C ASP A 61 8.16 -0.93 -0.18
N VAL A 62 8.32 -1.79 -1.19
CA VAL A 62 7.41 -1.84 -2.34
C VAL A 62 5.98 -2.20 -1.93
N TYR A 63 5.82 -3.17 -1.03
CA TYR A 63 4.51 -3.54 -0.49
C TYR A 63 3.85 -2.35 0.22
N ALA A 64 4.59 -1.67 1.10
CA ALA A 64 4.12 -0.50 1.83
C ALA A 64 3.80 0.68 0.88
N LEU A 65 4.61 0.87 -0.16
CA LEU A 65 4.38 1.87 -1.20
C LEU A 65 3.05 1.63 -1.92
N ALA A 66 2.76 0.40 -2.32
CA ALA A 66 1.51 0.06 -3.00
C ALA A 66 0.29 0.25 -2.08
N MET A 67 0.39 -0.11 -0.79
CA MET A 67 -0.64 0.21 0.20
C MET A 67 -0.86 1.72 0.36
N THR A 68 0.21 2.50 0.26
CA THR A 68 0.15 3.98 0.30
C THR A 68 -0.53 4.53 -0.96
N ILE A 69 -0.21 4.02 -2.15
CA ILE A 69 -0.87 4.42 -3.39
C ILE A 69 -2.38 4.11 -3.31
N LEU A 70 -2.77 2.95 -2.78
CA LEU A 70 -4.17 2.61 -2.56
C LEU A 70 -4.85 3.59 -1.58
N GLU A 71 -4.19 3.96 -0.48
CA GLU A 71 -4.71 4.97 0.45
C GLU A 71 -4.92 6.32 -0.24
N ILE A 72 -3.95 6.77 -1.04
CA ILE A 72 -4.04 8.03 -1.79
C ILE A 72 -5.21 8.01 -2.77
N MET A 73 -5.38 6.93 -3.54
CA MET A 73 -6.44 6.81 -4.54
C MET A 73 -7.83 6.75 -3.90
N THR A 74 -7.96 6.15 -2.71
CA THR A 74 -9.25 5.94 -2.05
C THR A 74 -9.59 6.96 -0.98
N GLY A 75 -8.60 7.68 -0.47
CA GLY A 75 -8.70 8.47 0.76
C GLY A 75 -9.00 7.63 2.01
N LYS A 76 -8.84 6.30 1.93
CA LYS A 76 -9.21 5.34 2.98
C LYS A 76 -8.02 4.46 3.32
N VAL A 77 -7.93 4.09 4.59
CA VAL A 77 -6.93 3.15 5.08
C VAL A 77 -7.09 1.78 4.38
N PRO A 78 -5.99 1.13 3.94
CA PRO A 78 -6.03 -0.22 3.36
C PRO A 78 -6.70 -1.24 4.28
N PHE A 79 -7.45 -2.18 3.71
CA PHE A 79 -8.32 -3.10 4.47
C PHE A 79 -9.34 -2.40 5.38
N GLY A 80 -9.70 -1.14 5.15
CA GLY A 80 -10.57 -0.36 6.05
C GLY A 80 -11.96 -0.96 6.33
N HIS A 81 -12.39 -1.96 5.56
CA HIS A 81 -13.60 -2.74 5.82
C HIS A 81 -13.45 -3.76 6.97
N ILE A 82 -12.22 -4.10 7.36
CA ILE A 82 -11.90 -5.00 8.48
C ILE A 82 -11.59 -4.13 9.70
N GLN A 83 -12.37 -4.27 10.77
CA GLN A 83 -12.22 -3.41 11.97
C GLN A 83 -11.09 -3.85 12.91
N ARG A 84 -10.80 -5.16 12.99
CA ARG A 84 -9.85 -5.73 13.95
C ARG A 84 -8.51 -6.01 13.28
N ASP A 85 -7.42 -5.52 13.85
CA ASP A 85 -6.07 -5.73 13.31
C ASP A 85 -5.68 -7.22 13.23
N ALA A 86 -6.08 -8.02 14.22
CA ALA A 86 -5.89 -9.48 14.17
C ALA A 86 -6.58 -10.13 12.95
N ALA A 87 -7.73 -9.61 12.52
CA ALA A 87 -8.42 -10.10 11.32
C ALA A 87 -7.73 -9.62 10.03
N VAL A 88 -7.09 -8.44 10.04
CA VAL A 88 -6.23 -7.98 8.94
C VAL A 88 -5.00 -8.88 8.81
N CYS A 89 -4.30 -9.18 9.92
CA CYS A 89 -3.19 -10.13 9.91
C CYS A 89 -3.64 -11.48 9.34
N ALA A 90 -4.78 -12.00 9.78
CA ALA A 90 -5.31 -13.26 9.27
C ALA A 90 -5.59 -13.21 7.76
N ALA A 91 -6.13 -12.10 7.24
CA ALA A 91 -6.34 -11.91 5.80
C ALA A 91 -5.00 -11.92 5.03
N ILE A 92 -4.00 -11.17 5.52
CA ILE A 92 -2.65 -11.13 4.94
C ILE A 92 -2.02 -12.54 4.95
N TYR A 93 -2.12 -13.29 6.06
CA TYR A 93 -1.63 -14.66 6.16
C TYR A 93 -2.36 -15.64 5.22
N ARG A 94 -3.64 -15.39 4.94
CA ARG A 94 -4.41 -16.12 3.91
C ARG A 94 -4.11 -15.66 2.48
N LYS A 95 -3.13 -14.76 2.30
CA LYS A 95 -2.72 -14.20 1.00
C LYS A 95 -3.83 -13.39 0.34
N GLU A 96 -4.74 -12.83 1.13
CA GLU A 96 -5.78 -11.93 0.63
C GLU A 96 -5.20 -10.55 0.35
N GLN A 97 -5.58 -9.96 -0.78
CA GLN A 97 -5.24 -8.59 -1.15
C GLN A 97 -6.43 -7.64 -0.89
N PRO A 98 -6.20 -6.32 -0.76
CA PRO A 98 -7.30 -5.36 -0.71
C PRO A 98 -8.23 -5.50 -1.93
N PRO A 99 -9.54 -5.32 -1.77
CA PRO A 99 -10.46 -5.33 -2.90
C PRO A 99 -10.25 -4.09 -3.78
N ARG A 100 -10.45 -4.22 -5.09
CA ARG A 100 -10.37 -3.09 -6.03
C ARG A 100 -11.42 -2.03 -5.70
N PRO A 101 -11.02 -0.77 -5.44
CA PRO A 101 -11.95 0.30 -5.18
C PRO A 101 -12.48 0.86 -6.51
N ILE A 102 -13.52 0.24 -7.09
CA ILE A 102 -14.04 0.60 -8.44
C ILE A 102 -14.38 2.10 -8.57
N ASN A 103 -14.83 2.73 -7.49
CA ASN A 103 -15.15 4.17 -7.48
C ASN A 103 -13.93 5.10 -7.59
N SER A 104 -12.73 4.61 -7.26
CA SER A 104 -11.47 5.37 -7.28
C SER A 104 -10.51 4.89 -8.37
N ILE A 105 -10.53 3.59 -8.69
CA ILE A 105 -9.72 2.94 -9.71
C ILE A 105 -10.69 2.15 -10.60
N SER A 106 -11.31 2.87 -11.54
CA SER A 106 -12.33 2.34 -12.45
C SER A 106 -11.76 1.22 -13.33
N THR A 107 -12.59 0.21 -13.63
CA THR A 107 -12.33 -0.81 -14.66
C THR A 107 -12.61 -0.32 -16.07
N SER A 108 -13.24 0.85 -16.20
CA SER A 108 -13.56 1.47 -17.48
C SER A 108 -12.61 2.64 -17.80
N SER A 109 -11.49 2.75 -17.08
CA SER A 109 -10.46 3.74 -17.38
C SER A 109 -9.23 3.07 -17.99
N ARG A 110 -8.68 3.70 -19.03
CA ARG A 110 -7.55 3.19 -19.81
C ARG A 110 -6.34 2.81 -18.95
N ASP A 111 -6.06 3.62 -17.93
CA ASP A 111 -4.90 3.42 -17.06
C ASP A 111 -5.29 2.86 -15.67
N GLY A 112 -6.59 2.68 -15.39
CA GLY A 112 -7.07 2.10 -14.13
C GLY A 112 -6.70 0.64 -13.97
N ASP A 113 -6.84 -0.16 -15.02
CA ASP A 113 -6.42 -1.56 -15.02
C ASP A 113 -4.91 -1.69 -14.85
N LYS A 114 -4.12 -0.88 -15.56
CA LYS A 114 -2.65 -0.88 -15.42
C LYS A 114 -2.20 -0.56 -14.00
N LEU A 115 -2.82 0.45 -13.38
CA LEU A 115 -2.52 0.80 -11.99
C LEU A 115 -2.90 -0.34 -11.06
N TRP A 116 -4.07 -0.94 -11.25
CA TRP A 116 -4.53 -2.03 -10.41
C TRP A 116 -3.63 -3.26 -10.51
N ASP A 117 -3.29 -3.68 -11.72
CA ASP A 117 -2.39 -4.81 -11.97
C ASP A 117 -1.01 -4.58 -11.32
N LEU A 118 -0.48 -3.36 -11.42
CA LEU A 118 0.77 -2.98 -10.74
C LEU A 118 0.67 -3.15 -9.22
N LEU A 119 -0.41 -2.67 -8.60
CA LEU A 119 -0.61 -2.81 -7.15
C LEU A 119 -0.68 -4.28 -6.73
N GLN A 120 -1.35 -5.14 -7.52
CA GLN A 120 -1.44 -6.56 -7.25
C GLN A 120 -0.08 -7.28 -7.33
N LEU A 121 0.81 -6.83 -8.22
CA LEU A 121 2.20 -7.30 -8.28
C LEU A 121 3.01 -6.86 -7.06
N CYS A 122 2.85 -5.62 -6.61
CA CYS A 122 3.51 -5.12 -5.41
C CYS A 122 3.04 -5.83 -4.11
N TRP A 123 1.82 -6.38 -4.12
CA TRP A 123 1.25 -7.11 -2.98
C TRP A 123 1.40 -8.64 -3.06
N GLN A 124 2.31 -9.15 -3.89
CA GLN A 124 2.60 -10.58 -3.88
C GLN A 124 3.09 -11.03 -2.50
N TYR A 125 2.62 -12.20 -2.07
CA TYR A 125 2.92 -12.70 -0.72
C TYR A 125 4.43 -12.96 -0.57
N ASN A 126 5.03 -13.60 -1.58
CA ASN A 126 6.45 -13.86 -1.64
C ASN A 126 7.21 -12.58 -2.05
N PRO A 127 8.21 -12.12 -1.28
CA PRO A 127 8.98 -10.92 -1.60
C PRO A 127 9.63 -10.93 -3.00
N ASP A 128 10.11 -12.08 -3.46
CA ASP A 128 10.82 -12.21 -4.75
C ASP A 128 9.88 -12.10 -5.97
N ASP A 129 8.58 -12.30 -5.77
CA ASP A 129 7.56 -12.20 -6.83
C ASP A 129 7.02 -10.77 -6.96
N ARG A 130 7.44 -9.83 -6.09
CA ARG A 130 7.02 -8.43 -6.14
C ARG A 130 7.77 -7.66 -7.21
N SER A 131 7.10 -6.68 -7.81
CA SER A 131 7.76 -5.69 -8.66
C SER A 131 8.88 -4.97 -7.91
N THR A 132 9.94 -4.59 -8.61
CA THR A 132 10.97 -3.74 -8.02
C THR A 132 10.52 -2.28 -7.96
N ALA A 133 11.19 -1.44 -7.17
CA ALA A 133 10.92 -0.01 -7.16
C ALA A 133 11.09 0.63 -8.56
N SER A 134 12.04 0.14 -9.36
CA SER A 134 12.25 0.59 -10.74
C SER A 134 11.09 0.18 -11.67
N ASP A 135 10.55 -1.03 -11.51
CA ASP A 135 9.38 -1.46 -12.28
C ASP A 135 8.15 -0.62 -11.93
N VAL A 136 7.98 -0.29 -10.64
CA VAL A 136 6.91 0.59 -10.15
C VAL A 136 7.05 1.99 -10.74
N GLU A 137 8.25 2.58 -10.70
CA GLU A 137 8.51 3.88 -11.31
C GLU A 137 8.18 3.88 -12.81
N LEU A 138 8.67 2.88 -13.55
CA LEU A 138 8.44 2.74 -14.98
C LEU A 138 6.95 2.62 -15.30
N ALA A 139 6.23 1.75 -14.58
CA ALA A 139 4.80 1.56 -14.78
C ALA A 139 3.99 2.83 -14.46
N LEU A 140 4.31 3.50 -13.34
CA LEU A 140 3.65 4.75 -12.95
C LEU A 140 3.93 5.88 -13.94
N SER A 141 5.11 5.93 -14.57
CA SER A 141 5.42 6.94 -15.59
C SER A 141 4.50 6.86 -16.82
N GLY A 142 3.93 5.67 -17.09
CA GLY A 142 2.97 5.43 -18.17
C GLY A 142 1.50 5.68 -17.79
N ILE A 143 1.22 5.97 -16.52
CA ILE A 143 -0.14 6.21 -16.01
C ILE A 143 -0.34 7.72 -15.89
N THR A 144 -1.38 8.25 -16.57
CA THR A 144 -1.70 9.67 -16.48
C THR A 144 -2.99 9.91 -15.71
N GLN A 145 -3.10 11.09 -15.08
CA GLN A 145 -4.32 11.48 -14.36
C GLN A 145 -5.56 11.46 -15.26
N ASP A 146 -5.42 11.86 -16.52
CA ASP A 146 -6.51 11.80 -17.50
C ASP A 146 -6.88 10.36 -17.87
N GLY A 147 -5.89 9.46 -17.99
CA GLY A 147 -6.15 8.06 -18.30
C GLY A 147 -6.73 7.26 -17.14
N LEU A 148 -6.63 7.78 -15.90
CA LEU A 148 -7.31 7.24 -14.73
C LEU A 148 -8.79 7.64 -14.63
N ARG A 149 -9.21 8.71 -15.32
CA ARG A 149 -10.63 9.10 -15.39
C ARG A 149 -11.38 8.04 -16.20
N ALA A 150 -12.55 7.62 -15.70
CA ALA A 150 -13.44 6.76 -16.46
C ALA A 150 -13.82 7.46 -17.77
N GLU A 151 -13.89 6.72 -18.87
CA GLU A 151 -14.46 7.24 -20.11
C GLU A 151 -15.91 7.64 -19.83
N THR A 152 -16.18 8.93 -19.80
CA THR A 152 -17.55 9.44 -19.72
C THR A 152 -18.27 8.96 -20.97
N GLU A 153 -19.22 8.04 -20.83
CA GLU A 153 -20.07 7.59 -21.93
C GLU A 153 -20.69 8.82 -22.61
N MET A 154 -20.51 8.91 -23.93
CA MET A 154 -21.15 9.91 -24.81
C MET A 154 -22.62 9.60 -25.03
#